data_AF-A0A8T3RAR7-F1
#
_entry.id   AF-A0A8T3RAR7-F1
#
_cell.length_a   1.000
_cell.length_b   1.000
_cell.length_c   1.000
_cell.angle_alpha   90.00
_cell.angle_beta   90.00
_cell.angle_gamma   90.00
#
_symmetry.space_group_name_H-M   'P 1'
#
loop_
_entity.id
_entity.type
_entity.pdbx_description
1 polymer ?
#
loop_
_entity_poly.entity_id
_entity_poly.type
_entity_poly.pdbx_seq_one_letter_code
_entity_poly.pdbx_strand_id
1 'polypeptide(L)'
;MLDVAAFPTIDFRSTSIQKADDDRLTVQGDLTIKGVTRPIQAEATLRGLGVGMSGAGKAALTTEFTIHRGDWGMAFNVPLGGDAVLIGREITLQFELTVEETATDGANGTGSP
;
A
#
# COMPACT_ATOMS: atom_id res chain seq x y z
N MET A 1 -16.73 -12.55 -2.05
CA MET A 1 -17.10 -11.16 -2.35
C MET A 1 -16.80 -10.31 -1.13
N LEU A 2 -16.57 -8.99 -1.29
CA LEU A 2 -15.97 -8.12 -0.28
C LEU A 2 -16.85 -7.85 0.97
N ASP A 3 -18.18 -8.00 0.86
CA ASP A 3 -19.11 -7.79 1.98
C ASP A 3 -18.94 -6.40 2.66
N VAL A 4 -19.08 -5.35 1.85
CA VAL A 4 -18.79 -3.94 2.21
C VAL A 4 -19.62 -3.45 3.40
N ALA A 5 -20.83 -4.00 3.61
CA ALA A 5 -21.68 -3.63 4.74
C ALA A 5 -21.07 -4.04 6.09
N ALA A 6 -20.38 -5.18 6.14
CA ALA A 6 -19.67 -5.66 7.32
C ALA A 6 -18.20 -5.21 7.36
N PHE A 7 -17.57 -5.04 6.20
CA PHE A 7 -16.15 -4.69 6.05
C PHE A 7 -15.99 -3.49 5.09
N PRO A 8 -16.24 -2.26 5.57
CA PRO A 8 -16.22 -1.08 4.71
C PRO A 8 -14.81 -0.65 4.30
N THR A 9 -13.77 -1.18 4.95
CA THR A 9 -12.36 -0.82 4.73
C THR A 9 -11.52 -1.99 4.26
N ILE A 10 -10.48 -1.65 3.50
CA ILE A 10 -9.29 -2.47 3.31
C ILE A 10 -8.16 -1.69 3.96
N ASP A 11 -7.47 -2.33 4.90
CA ASP A 11 -6.45 -1.67 5.71
C ASP A 11 -5.08 -2.25 5.39
N PHE A 12 -4.11 -1.38 5.14
CA PHE A 12 -2.70 -1.74 5.03
C PHE A 12 -1.92 -1.02 6.13
N ARG A 13 -1.17 -1.79 6.92
CA ARG A 13 -0.30 -1.26 7.97
C ARG A 13 1.13 -1.69 7.70
N SER A 14 2.02 -0.74 7.41
CA SER A 14 3.45 -1.04 7.29
C SER A 14 4.03 -1.48 8.63
N THR A 15 4.90 -2.48 8.57
CA THR A 15 5.66 -3.00 9.71
C THR A 15 7.15 -2.74 9.56
N SER A 16 7.64 -2.66 8.33
CA SER A 16 9.03 -2.30 8.01
C SER A 16 9.12 -1.63 6.65
N ILE A 17 10.03 -0.67 6.53
CA ILE A 17 10.39 -0.04 5.26
C ILE A 17 11.91 -0.06 5.17
N GLN A 18 12.43 -0.63 4.10
CA GLN A 18 13.85 -0.76 3.84
C GLN A 18 14.19 -0.14 2.50
N LYS A 19 15.24 0.70 2.46
CA LYS A 19 15.77 1.22 1.19
C LYS A 19 16.48 0.09 0.46
N ALA A 20 16.04 -0.23 -0.75
CA ALA A 20 16.63 -1.28 -1.59
C ALA A 20 17.69 -0.70 -2.53
N ASP A 21 17.40 0.45 -3.15
CA ASP A 21 18.33 1.26 -3.94
C ASP A 21 17.96 2.75 -3.82
N ASP A 22 18.44 3.62 -4.71
CA ASP A 22 18.21 5.06 -4.65
C ASP A 22 16.75 5.49 -4.69
N ASP A 23 15.90 4.83 -5.50
CA ASP A 23 14.50 5.16 -5.66
C ASP A 23 13.55 4.00 -5.30
N ARG A 24 14.06 2.84 -4.88
CA ARG A 24 13.27 1.68 -4.48
C ARG A 24 13.27 1.43 -2.98
N LEU A 25 12.10 1.08 -2.50
CA LEU A 25 11.83 0.67 -1.13
C LEU A 25 11.21 -0.72 -1.15
N THR A 26 11.65 -1.57 -0.23
CA THR A 26 10.92 -2.79 0.15
C THR A 26 10.05 -2.44 1.35
N VAL A 27 8.73 -2.52 1.18
CA VAL A 27 7.74 -2.27 2.22
C VAL A 27 7.14 -3.60 2.64
N GLN A 28 7.30 -3.95 3.92
CA GLN A 28 6.57 -5.06 4.53
C GLN A 28 5.42 -4.50 5.34
N GLY A 29 4.28 -5.20 5.32
CA GLY A 29 3.12 -4.77 6.09
C GLY A 29 2.01 -5.80 6.13
N ASP A 30 1.04 -5.52 6.97
CA ASP A 30 -0.14 -6.34 7.16
C ASP A 30 -1.29 -5.79 6.32
N LEU A 31 -1.79 -6.62 5.41
CA LEU A 31 -2.96 -6.33 4.59
C LEU A 31 -4.20 -7.03 5.14
N THR A 32 -5.19 -6.23 5.52
CA THR A 32 -6.47 -6.70 6.02
C THR A 32 -7.55 -6.50 4.97
N ILE A 33 -8.16 -7.59 4.53
CA ILE A 33 -9.33 -7.59 3.62
C ILE A 33 -10.39 -8.50 4.25
N LYS A 34 -11.62 -8.00 4.38
CA LYS A 34 -12.75 -8.77 4.91
C LYS A 34 -12.46 -9.40 6.28
N GLY A 35 -11.80 -8.64 7.16
CA GLY A 35 -11.42 -9.07 8.52
C GLY A 35 -10.30 -10.11 8.61
N VAL A 36 -9.72 -10.53 7.48
CA VAL A 36 -8.57 -11.44 7.46
C VAL A 36 -7.31 -10.61 7.25
N THR A 37 -6.33 -10.73 8.15
CA THR A 37 -5.04 -10.03 8.06
C THR A 37 -3.94 -10.99 7.63
N ARG A 38 -3.13 -10.61 6.64
CA ARG A 38 -1.95 -11.36 6.22
C ARG A 38 -0.76 -10.45 5.92
N PRO A 39 0.47 -10.89 6.19
CA PRO A 39 1.65 -10.15 5.83
C PRO A 39 1.84 -10.18 4.31
N ILE A 40 2.24 -9.04 3.76
CA ILE A 40 2.65 -8.89 2.36
C ILE A 40 3.98 -8.14 2.30
N GLN A 41 4.69 -8.32 1.18
CA GLN A 41 5.83 -7.51 0.80
C GLN A 41 5.51 -6.83 -0.52
N ALA A 42 5.75 -5.52 -0.58
CA ALA A 42 5.55 -4.72 -1.77
C ALA A 42 6.85 -3.98 -2.13
N GLU A 43 7.19 -3.97 -3.40
CA GLU A 43 8.22 -3.08 -3.92
C GLU A 43 7.58 -1.74 -4.26
N ALA A 44 8.15 -0.67 -3.72
CA ALA A 44 7.67 0.68 -3.95
C ALA A 44 8.77 1.51 -4.60
N THR A 45 8.39 2.40 -5.50
CA THR A 45 9.29 3.33 -6.19
C THR A 45 8.96 4.76 -5.80
N LEU A 46 9.95 5.49 -5.34
CA LEU A 46 9.90 6.91 -5.04
C LEU A 46 10.01 7.70 -6.35
N ARG A 47 8.88 8.26 -6.79
CA ARG A 47 8.78 8.96 -8.09
C ARG A 47 9.15 10.44 -8.01
N GLY A 48 9.24 11.00 -6.82
CA GLY A 48 9.65 12.38 -6.64
C GLY A 48 9.80 12.74 -5.18
N LEU A 49 10.90 13.43 -4.90
CA LEU A 49 11.12 14.18 -3.67
C LEU A 49 11.31 15.64 -4.09
N GLY A 50 10.62 16.56 -3.43
CA GLY A 50 10.75 17.97 -3.75
C GLY A 50 10.00 18.87 -2.79
N VAL A 51 9.77 20.09 -3.23
CA VAL A 51 9.02 21.10 -2.50
C VAL A 51 7.68 21.30 -3.22
N GLY A 52 6.58 21.21 -2.47
CA GLY A 52 5.23 21.46 -2.95
C GLY A 52 4.98 22.95 -3.21
N MET A 53 3.83 23.27 -3.81
CA MET A 53 3.44 24.67 -4.07
C MET A 53 3.29 25.49 -2.79
N SER A 54 3.05 24.83 -1.66
CA SER A 54 2.99 25.43 -0.33
C SER A 54 4.36 25.82 0.25
N GLY A 55 5.46 25.36 -0.36
CA GLY A 55 6.80 25.45 0.22
C GLY A 55 7.16 24.28 1.15
N ALA A 56 6.22 23.35 1.42
CA ALA A 56 6.47 22.18 2.25
C ALA A 56 7.09 21.01 1.48
N GLY A 57 7.74 20.06 2.17
CA GLY A 57 8.26 18.86 1.55
C GLY A 57 7.16 18.03 0.88
N LYS A 58 7.42 17.48 -0.30
CA LYS A 58 6.49 16.61 -1.04
C LYS A 58 7.19 15.33 -1.49
N ALA A 59 6.50 14.21 -1.35
CA ALA A 59 6.95 12.91 -1.82
C ALA A 59 5.85 12.21 -2.64
N ALA A 60 6.26 11.47 -3.68
CA ALA A 60 5.38 10.62 -4.46
C ALA A 60 5.92 9.18 -4.49
N LEU A 61 5.06 8.19 -4.22
CA LEU A 61 5.40 6.78 -4.16
C LEU A 61 4.43 5.98 -5.04
N THR A 62 4.94 5.04 -5.81
CA THR A 62 4.14 4.06 -6.54
C THR A 62 4.47 2.67 -6.06
N THR A 63 3.51 1.79 -5.84
CA THR A 63 3.77 0.39 -5.51
C THR A 63 2.75 -0.53 -6.17
N GLU A 64 3.22 -1.73 -6.52
CA GLU A 64 2.40 -2.79 -7.07
C GLU A 64 2.71 -4.09 -6.34
N PHE A 65 1.68 -4.87 -6.02
CA PHE A 65 1.87 -6.25 -5.57
C PHE A 65 0.67 -7.11 -5.96
N THR A 66 0.93 -8.40 -6.15
CA THR A 66 -0.07 -9.39 -6.51
C THR A 66 -0.40 -10.27 -5.32
N ILE A 67 -1.69 -10.50 -5.07
CA ILE A 67 -2.16 -11.38 -4.01
C ILE A 67 -3.11 -12.45 -4.55
N HIS A 68 -3.22 -13.59 -3.86
CA HIS A 68 -4.26 -14.56 -4.12
C HIS A 68 -5.51 -14.24 -3.31
N ARG A 69 -6.61 -13.87 -3.98
CA ARG A 69 -7.87 -13.47 -3.30
C ARG A 69 -8.45 -14.53 -2.36
N GLY A 70 -8.14 -15.81 -2.62
CA GLY A 70 -8.57 -16.93 -1.79
C GLY A 70 -8.03 -16.88 -0.37
N ASP A 71 -6.85 -16.27 -0.17
CA ASP A 71 -6.18 -16.17 1.12
C ASP A 71 -6.95 -15.27 2.11
N TRP A 72 -7.77 -14.36 1.59
CA TRP A 72 -8.70 -13.48 2.33
C TRP A 72 -10.15 -13.96 2.27
N GLY A 73 -10.38 -15.24 1.99
CA GLY A 73 -11.72 -15.85 1.99
C GLY A 73 -12.59 -15.48 0.78
N MET A 74 -12.02 -14.84 -0.25
CA MET A 74 -12.71 -14.62 -1.52
C MET A 74 -12.46 -15.80 -2.46
N ALA A 75 -12.99 -16.97 -2.13
CA ALA A 75 -12.69 -18.22 -2.84
C ALA A 75 -13.71 -18.60 -3.95
N PHE A 76 -14.82 -17.86 -4.10
CA PHE A 76 -15.86 -18.19 -5.07
C PHE A 76 -15.29 -18.38 -6.48
N ASN A 77 -15.65 -19.48 -7.13
CA ASN A 77 -15.31 -19.74 -8.52
C ASN A 77 -16.28 -20.74 -9.15
N VAL A 78 -16.33 -20.77 -10.48
CA VAL A 78 -17.07 -21.77 -11.25
C VAL A 78 -16.05 -22.68 -11.94
N PRO A 79 -16.06 -24.01 -11.67
CA PRO A 79 -15.18 -24.95 -12.35
C PRO A 79 -15.54 -25.06 -13.84
N LEU A 80 -14.55 -25.06 -14.72
CA LEU A 80 -14.73 -25.24 -16.17
C LEU A 80 -14.26 -26.63 -16.67
N GLY A 81 -13.79 -27.48 -15.75
CA GLY A 81 -13.22 -28.80 -16.04
C GLY A 81 -11.69 -28.83 -15.85
N GLY A 82 -11.16 -29.91 -15.29
CA GLY A 82 -9.76 -29.96 -14.85
C GLY A 82 -9.47 -28.89 -13.79
N ASP A 83 -8.30 -28.25 -13.87
CA ASP A 83 -7.88 -27.16 -12.97
C ASP A 83 -8.34 -25.76 -13.45
N ALA A 84 -9.09 -25.69 -14.56
CA ALA A 84 -9.54 -24.42 -15.14
C ALA A 84 -10.72 -23.82 -14.36
N VAL A 85 -10.66 -22.51 -14.15
CA VAL A 85 -11.65 -21.75 -13.40
C VAL A 85 -12.08 -20.49 -14.14
N LEU A 86 -13.33 -20.06 -13.94
CA LEU A 86 -13.90 -18.88 -14.62
C LEU A 86 -13.27 -17.55 -14.16
N ILE A 87 -12.90 -17.44 -12.88
CA ILE A 87 -12.40 -16.19 -12.28
C ILE A 87 -10.95 -16.39 -11.83
N GLY A 88 -10.03 -15.56 -12.31
CA GLY A 88 -8.64 -15.54 -11.86
C GLY A 88 -8.49 -15.49 -10.33
N ARG A 89 -7.45 -16.16 -9.81
CA ARG A 89 -7.17 -16.20 -8.36
C ARG A 89 -6.25 -15.07 -7.91
N GLU A 90 -5.40 -14.59 -8.81
CA GLU A 90 -4.50 -13.48 -8.57
C GLU A 90 -5.22 -12.16 -8.84
N ILE A 91 -4.96 -11.20 -7.97
CA ILE A 91 -5.35 -9.81 -8.17
C ILE A 91 -4.11 -8.95 -7.93
N THR A 92 -3.86 -8.03 -8.86
CA THR A 92 -2.78 -7.04 -8.75
C THR A 92 -3.37 -5.76 -8.16
N LEU A 93 -2.72 -5.26 -7.11
CA LEU A 93 -3.08 -4.02 -6.43
C LEU A 93 -2.01 -2.99 -6.76
N GLN A 94 -2.42 -1.87 -7.34
CA GLN A 94 -1.55 -0.74 -7.67
C GLN A 94 -1.93 0.46 -6.82
N PHE A 95 -0.93 1.10 -6.23
CA PHE A 95 -1.11 2.30 -5.43
C PHE A 95 -0.20 3.42 -5.94
N GLU A 96 -0.77 4.61 -6.06
CA GLU A 96 -0.05 5.85 -6.31
C GLU A 96 -0.36 6.80 -5.15
N LEU A 97 0.67 7.11 -4.36
CA LEU A 97 0.57 7.96 -3.18
C LEU A 97 1.31 9.26 -3.42
N THR A 98 0.72 10.36 -2.98
CA THR A 98 1.39 11.66 -2.88
C THR A 98 1.17 12.19 -1.47
N VAL A 99 2.25 12.57 -0.82
CA VAL A 99 2.24 13.12 0.53
C VAL A 99 2.91 14.48 0.50
N GLU A 100 2.31 15.45 1.17
CA GLU A 100 2.88 16.78 1.41
C GLU A 100 2.98 16.97 2.92
N GLU A 101 4.13 17.45 3.37
CA GLU A 101 4.36 17.79 4.77
C GLU A 101 3.39 18.90 5.17
N THR A 102 2.61 18.66 6.21
CA THR A 102 1.84 19.74 6.83
C THR A 102 2.81 20.60 7.61
N ALA A 103 2.82 21.91 7.36
CA ALA A 103 3.63 22.84 8.15
C ALA A 103 3.33 22.63 9.64
N THR A 104 4.33 22.16 10.38
CA THR A 104 4.27 22.11 11.84
C THR A 104 4.27 23.56 12.33
N ASP A 105 3.24 23.96 13.06
CA ASP A 105 3.16 25.27 13.71
C ASP A 105 4.45 25.54 14.50
N GLY A 106 5.05 26.71 14.30
CA GLY A 106 6.39 27.03 14.79
C GLY A 106 6.40 27.46 16.25
N ALA A 107 7.15 26.73 17.08
CA ALA A 107 7.83 27.18 18.32
C ALA A 107 8.74 26.02 18.79
N ASN A 108 10.03 26.14 19.11
CA ASN A 108 10.86 27.23 19.58
C ASN A 108 12.35 26.75 19.56
N GLY A 109 13.31 27.65 19.35
CA GLY A 109 14.72 27.34 19.61
C GLY A 109 15.73 28.11 18.76
N THR A 110 15.82 29.43 18.94
CA THR A 110 16.96 30.23 18.48
C THR A 110 18.28 29.67 19.01
N GLY A 111 19.22 29.38 18.11
CA GLY A 111 20.56 28.91 18.46
C GLY A 111 21.60 29.20 17.37
N SER A 112 22.00 30.46 17.25
CA SER A 112 23.35 30.86 16.78
C SER A 112 23.63 32.25 17.39
N PRO A 113 24.89 32.64 17.68
CA PRO A 113 26.15 32.16 17.13
C PRO A 113 26.89 31.09 17.95
#